data_AF-A0A519T1S9-F1
#
_entry.id   AF-A0A519T1S9-F1
#
_cell.length_a   1.000
_cell.length_b   1.000
_cell.length_c   1.000
_cell.angle_alpha   90.00
_cell.angle_beta   90.00
_cell.angle_gamma   90.00
#
_symmetry.space_group_name_H-M   'P 1'
#
loop_
_entity.id
_entity.type
_entity.pdbx_description
1 polymer ?
#
loop_
_entity_poly.entity_id
_entity_poly.type
_entity_poly.pdbx_seq_one_letter_code
_entity_poly.pdbx_strand_id
1 'polypeptide(L)' 'LTLGQYLQPTKRHLEVAEFIHPDTFARYKEEGLRRGLKYVESGPLVRSSYHAERHVNVPI' A
#
# COMPACT_ATOMS: atom_id res chain seq x y z
N LEU A 1 7.27 2.43 -2.09
CA LEU A 1 6.44 2.17 -0.89
C LEU A 1 5.20 1.39 -1.29
N THR A 2 4.76 0.43 -0.48
CA THR A 2 3.50 -0.30 -0.68
C THR A 2 2.59 -0.10 0.55
N LEU A 3 1.31 0.17 0.31
CA LEU A 3 0.28 0.39 1.34
C LEU A 3 -0.94 -0.48 1.01
N GLY A 4 -1.24 -1.44 1.88
CA GLY A 4 -2.32 -2.40 1.70
C GLY A 4 -3.25 -2.49 2.91
N GLN A 5 -4.48 -2.98 2.71
CA GLN A 5 -5.39 -3.28 3.82
C GLN A 5 -4.86 -4.48 4.60
N TYR A 6 -4.82 -4.34 5.92
CA TYR A 6 -4.65 -5.47 6.80
C TYR A 6 -5.90 -6.35 6.74
N LEU A 7 -5.72 -7.60 6.33
CA LEU A 7 -6.75 -8.63 6.38
C LEU A 7 -6.33 -9.64 7.43
N GLN A 8 -7.13 -9.74 8.50
CA GLN A 8 -6.90 -10.68 9.57
C GLN A 8 -6.93 -12.12 9.01
N PRO A 9 -5.83 -12.90 9.11
CA PRO A 9 -5.80 -14.24 8.53
C PRO A 9 -6.74 -15.22 9.24
N THR A 10 -6.80 -15.13 10.57
CA THR A 10 -7.65 -15.94 11.45
C THR A 10 -8.02 -15.15 12.70
N LYS A 11 -9.06 -15.57 13.43
CA LYS A 11 -9.51 -14.94 14.69
C LYS A 11 -8.47 -14.89 15.81
N ARG A 12 -7.32 -15.55 15.66
CA ARG A 12 -6.20 -15.51 16.62
C ARG A 12 -5.23 -14.35 16.38
N HIS A 13 -5.35 -13.67 15.25
CA HIS A 13 -4.52 -12.51 14.92
C HIS A 13 -5.21 -11.22 15.39
N LEU A 14 -4.49 -10.10 15.32
CA LEU A 14 -5.03 -8.78 15.63
C LEU A 14 -6.33 -8.54 14.85
N GLU A 15 -7.33 -7.97 15.52
CA GLU A 15 -8.59 -7.64 14.86
C GLU A 15 -8.41 -6.48 13.88
N VAL A 16 -9.22 -6.47 12.82
CA VAL A 16 -9.24 -5.35 11.88
C VAL A 16 -9.88 -4.15 12.59
N ALA A 17 -9.10 -3.10 12.82
CA ALA A 17 -9.61 -1.87 13.43
C ALA A 17 -10.57 -1.12 12.49
N GLU A 18 -10.26 -1.07 11.18
CA GLU A 18 -11.07 -0.42 10.16
C GLU A 18 -10.81 -1.01 8.77
N PHE A 19 -11.85 -1.04 7.93
CA PHE A 19 -11.73 -1.29 6.51
C PHE A 19 -11.68 0.05 5.77
N ILE A 20 -10.48 0.40 5.29
CA ILE A 20 -10.22 1.72 4.74
C ILE A 20 -10.86 1.87 3.35
N HIS A 21 -11.59 2.97 3.13
CA HIS A 21 -12.20 3.28 1.83
C HIS A 21 -11.12 3.46 0.74
N PRO A 22 -11.34 2.99 -0.51
CA PRO A 22 -10.40 3.15 -1.62
C PRO A 22 -9.88 4.58 -1.82
N ASP A 23 -10.71 5.60 -1.64
CA ASP A 23 -10.31 7.02 -1.79
C ASP A 23 -9.21 7.43 -0.80
N THR A 24 -9.18 6.82 0.38
CA THR A 24 -8.11 7.09 1.36
C THR A 24 -6.78 6.51 0.89
N PHE A 25 -6.77 5.34 0.26
CA PHE A 25 -5.58 4.80 -0.39
C PHE A 25 -5.10 5.69 -1.54
N ALA A 26 -6.02 6.27 -2.32
CA ALA A 26 -5.68 7.23 -3.38
C ALA A 26 -4.98 8.46 -2.81
N ARG A 27 -5.51 9.06 -1.73
CA ARG A 27 -4.87 10.18 -1.02
C ARG A 27 -3.48 9.83 -0.49
N TYR A 28 -3.29 8.63 0.06
CA TYR A 28 -1.96 8.19 0.52
C TYR A 28 -0.95 8.05 -0.60
N LYS A 29 -1.39 7.60 -1.78
CA LYS A 29 -0.54 7.54 -2.97
C LYS A 29 -0.06 8.94 -3.37
N GLU A 30 -0.99 9.87 -3.51
CA GLU A 30 -0.70 11.27 -3.86
C GLU A 30 0.28 11.89 -2.86
N GLU A 31 0.02 11.70 -1.56
CA GLU A 31 0.86 12.23 -0.50
C GLU A 31 2.28 11.63 -0.51
N GLY A 32 2.40 10.31 -0.70
CA GLY A 32 3.70 9.65 -0.77
C GLY A 32 4.53 10.12 -1.97
N LEU A 33 3.89 10.29 -3.13
CA LEU A 33 4.53 10.85 -4.32
C LEU A 33 4.95 12.30 -4.10
N ARG A 34 4.08 13.12 -3.48
CA ARG A 34 4.39 14.52 -3.14
C ARG A 34 5.58 14.66 -2.20
N ARG A 35 5.81 13.67 -1.33
CA ARG A 35 6.99 13.58 -0.44
C ARG A 35 8.28 13.10 -1.14
N GLY A 36 8.24 12.84 -2.45
CA GLY A 36 9.41 12.45 -3.23
C GLY A 36 9.67 10.95 -3.27
N LEU A 37 8.72 10.11 -2.84
CA LEU A 37 8.85 8.66 -3.04
C LEU A 37 8.72 8.35 -4.53
N LYS A 38 9.71 7.66 -5.09
CA LYS A 38 9.76 7.34 -6.52
C LYS A 38 8.60 6.46 -7.00
N TYR A 39 8.07 5.62 -6.10
CA TYR A 39 6.94 4.75 -6.38
C TYR A 39 6.10 4.54 -5.11
N VAL A 40 4.79 4.57 -5.28
CA VAL A 40 3.81 4.28 -4.24
C VAL A 40 2.70 3.43 -4.83
N GLU A 41 2.65 2.16 -4.43
CA GLU A 41 1.49 1.30 -4.67
C GLU A 41 0.60 1.39 -3.43
N SER A 42 -0.65 1.80 -3.61
CA SER A 42 -1.58 2.02 -2.51
C SER A 42 -2.96 1.54 -2.90
N GLY A 43 -3.52 0.60 -2.15
CA GLY A 43 -4.85 0.06 -2.41
C GLY A 43 -5.16 -1.14 -1.52
N PRO A 44 -6.44 -1.52 -1.36
CA PRO A 44 -6.85 -2.54 -0.39
C PRO A 44 -6.11 -3.89 -0.56
N LEU A 45 -5.90 -4.31 -1.80
CA LEU A 45 -5.29 -5.60 -2.12
C LEU A 45 -3.78 -5.53 -2.40
N VAL A 46 -3.16 -4.35 -2.28
CA VAL A 46 -1.72 -4.19 -2.49
C VAL A 46 -0.95 -5.03 -1.47
N ARG A 47 0.12 -5.68 -1.93
CA ARG A 47 1.08 -6.43 -1.12
C ARG A 47 2.50 -6.01 -1.51
N SER A 48 3.49 -6.39 -0.71
CA SER A 48 4.88 -6.00 -0.93
C SER A 48 5.43 -6.41 -2.30
N SER A 49 5.01 -7.57 -2.82
CA SER A 49 5.43 -8.08 -4.12
C SER A 49 4.59 -7.57 -5.31
N TYR A 50 3.52 -6.81 -5.04
CA TYR A 50 2.63 -6.34 -6.10
C TYR A 50 3.35 -5.34 -7.02
N HIS A 51 3.45 -5.66 -8.30
CA HIS A 51 4.20 -4.89 -9.32
C HIS A 51 5.67 -4.62 -8.96
N ALA A 52 6.29 -5.47 -8.14
CA ALA A 52 7.67 -5.27 -7.70
C ALA A 52 8.67 -5.21 -8.86
N GLU A 53 8.37 -5.87 -9.99
CA GLU A 53 9.17 -5.83 -11.22
C GLU A 53 9.34 -4.40 -11.78
N ARG A 54 8.38 -3.51 -11.50
CA ARG A 54 8.42 -2.10 -11.94
C ARG A 54 9.31 -1.22 -11.06
N HIS A 55 9.75 -1.73 -9.91
CA HIS A 55 10.50 -0.96 -8.91
C HIS A 55 11.98 -1.36 -8.82
N VAL A 56 12.43 -2.34 -9.63
CA VAL A 56 13.80 -2.90 -9.52
C VAL A 56 14.87 -2.01 -10.18
N ASN A 57 14.50 -1.30 -11.26
CA ASN A 57 15.44 -0.50 -12.08
C ASN A 57 15.19 1.00 -11.95
N VAL A 58 15.04 1.49 -10.73
CA VAL A 58 14.77 2.92 -10.49
C VAL A 58 16.11 3.67 -10.42
N PRO A 59 16.44 4.55 -11.38
CA PRO A 59 17.69 5.31 -11.35
C PRO A 59 17.74 6.16 -10.08
N ILE A 60 18.93 6.23 -9.47
CA ILE A 60 19.18 6.92 -8.19
C ILE A 60 19.01 8.42 -8.35
#